data_AF-A0AAJ2NSQ9-F1
#
_entry.id   AF-A0AAJ2NSQ9-F1
#
_cell.length_a   1.000
_cell.length_b   1.000
_cell.length_c   1.000
_cell.angle_alpha   90.00
_cell.angle_beta   90.00
_cell.angle_gamma   90.00
#
_symmetry.space_group_name_H-M   'P 1'
#
loop_
_entity.id
_entity.type
_entity.pdbx_description
1 polymer ?
#
loop_
_entity_poly.entity_id
_entity_poly.type
_entity_poly.pdbx_seq_one_letter_code
_entity_poly.pdbx_strand_id
1 'polypeptide(L)'
;SEVSIGPAAEILLEPENYSRIINRLESGLAESLRKVKDEKAKLQLSQNISHELEQLKQGGKPDQVFKYLSLAYERPSSLLDYLPSNGLVMMD
;
A
#
# COMPACT_ATOMS: atom_id res chain seq x y z
N SER A 1 -20.30 11.36 31.18
CA SER A 1 -20.49 10.71 29.87
C SER A 1 -19.16 10.70 29.15
N GLU A 2 -18.69 9.53 28.73
CA GLU A 2 -17.44 9.38 27.98
C GLU A 2 -17.77 9.20 26.49
N VAL A 3 -17.01 9.86 25.62
CA VAL A 3 -17.21 9.83 24.16
C VAL A 3 -15.91 9.37 23.52
N SER A 4 -15.99 8.37 22.65
CA SER A 4 -14.86 7.89 21.85
C SER A 4 -15.05 8.30 20.39
N ILE A 5 -13.99 8.85 19.78
CA ILE A 5 -13.96 9.25 18.38
C ILE A 5 -12.87 8.43 17.71
N GLY A 6 -13.27 7.57 16.77
CA GLY A 6 -12.35 6.78 15.96
C GLY A 6 -11.80 7.56 14.76
N PRO A 7 -10.87 6.96 14.00
CA PRO A 7 -10.34 7.55 12.79
C PRO A 7 -11.43 7.83 11.75
N ALA A 8 -11.33 8.97 11.06
CA ALA A 8 -12.26 9.35 9.98
C ALA A 8 -11.86 8.80 8.60
N ALA A 9 -10.83 7.96 8.54
CA ALA A 9 -10.32 7.35 7.32
C ALA A 9 -9.89 5.90 7.59
N GLU A 10 -10.07 5.04 6.58
CA GLU A 10 -9.67 3.62 6.66
C GLU A 10 -8.16 3.42 6.53
N ILE A 11 -7.49 4.29 5.78
CA ILE A 11 -6.06 4.20 5.50
C ILE A 11 -5.33 5.28 6.30
N LEU A 12 -4.51 4.84 7.26
CA LEU A 12 -3.68 5.71 8.11
C LEU A 12 -2.20 5.48 7.77
N LEU A 13 -1.63 6.36 6.97
CA LEU A 13 -0.21 6.30 6.58
C LEU A 13 0.57 7.40 7.29
N GLU A 14 1.57 6.98 8.07
CA GLU A 14 2.55 7.85 8.70
C GLU A 14 3.81 7.99 7.82
N PRO A 15 4.68 8.98 8.06
CA PRO A 15 5.91 9.19 7.28
C PRO A 15 6.79 7.94 7.14
N GLU A 16 6.82 7.09 8.16
CA GLU A 16 7.55 5.83 8.18
C GLU A 16 6.94 4.81 7.21
N ASN A 17 5.61 4.81 7.05
CA ASN A 17 4.93 3.97 6.06
C ASN A 17 5.31 4.42 4.64
N TYR A 18 5.32 5.72 4.37
CA TYR A 18 5.77 6.23 3.07
C TYR A 18 7.22 5.87 2.78
N SER A 19 8.10 5.99 3.77
CA SER A 19 9.50 5.57 3.65
C SER A 19 9.63 4.08 3.32
N ARG A 20 8.81 3.22 3.95
CA ARG A 20 8.76 1.78 3.65
C ARG A 20 8.25 1.51 2.24
N ILE A 21 7.17 2.19 1.83
CA ILE A 21 6.61 2.07 0.48
C ILE A 21 7.67 2.43 -0.56
N ILE A 22 8.31 3.60 -0.44
CA ILE A 22 9.32 4.07 -1.41
C ILE A 22 10.44 3.05 -1.55
N ASN A 23 11.05 2.62 -0.44
CA ASN A 23 12.16 1.68 -0.46
C ASN A 23 11.78 0.32 -1.08
N ARG A 24 10.61 -0.22 -0.71
CA ARG A 24 10.14 -1.52 -1.21
C ARG A 24 9.69 -1.43 -2.67
N LEU A 25 9.06 -0.34 -3.07
CA LEU A 25 8.60 -0.12 -4.43
C LEU A 25 9.77 0.06 -5.39
N GLU A 26 10.81 0.79 -4.99
CA GLU A 26 12.06 0.95 -5.77
C GLU A 26 12.79 -0.39 -5.97
N SER A 27 12.93 -1.18 -4.89
CA SER A 27 13.51 -2.52 -4.98
C SER A 27 12.67 -3.48 -5.84
N GLY A 28 11.34 -3.47 -5.65
CA GLY A 28 10.41 -4.31 -6.40
C GLY A 28 10.35 -3.95 -7.89
N LEU A 29 10.49 -2.67 -8.24
CA LEU A 29 10.62 -2.23 -9.63
C LEU A 29 11.88 -2.81 -10.27
N ALA A 30 13.03 -2.66 -9.62
CA ALA A 30 14.30 -3.18 -10.12
C ALA A 30 14.26 -4.71 -10.34
N GLU A 31 13.67 -5.44 -9.39
CA GLU A 31 13.48 -6.89 -9.51
C GLU A 31 12.53 -7.25 -10.67
N SER A 32 11.42 -6.54 -10.81
CA SER A 32 10.42 -6.81 -11.85
C SER A 32 10.98 -6.55 -13.25
N LEU A 33 11.71 -5.44 -13.45
CA LEU A 33 12.32 -5.10 -14.75
C LEU A 33 13.35 -6.14 -15.22
N ARG A 34 13.96 -6.89 -14.30
CA ARG A 34 14.86 -8.01 -14.63
C ARG A 34 14.12 -9.26 -15.10
N LYS A 35 12.88 -9.45 -14.66
CA LYS A 35 12.06 -10.65 -14.95
C LYS A 35 11.16 -10.47 -16.17
N VAL A 36 10.67 -9.26 -16.42
CA VAL A 36 9.78 -8.94 -17.54
C VAL A 36 10.55 -9.02 -18.86
N LYS A 37 10.06 -9.86 -19.79
CA LYS A 37 10.64 -10.05 -21.13
C LYS A 37 9.96 -9.22 -22.23
N ASP A 38 8.71 -8.85 -22.02
CA ASP A 38 7.97 -8.02 -22.96
C ASP A 38 8.46 -6.57 -22.83
N GLU A 39 9.12 -6.06 -23.88
CA GLU A 39 9.74 -4.73 -23.87
C GLU A 39 8.72 -3.60 -23.71
N LYS A 40 7.50 -3.76 -24.24
CA LYS A 40 6.44 -2.75 -24.10
C LYS A 40 5.96 -2.70 -22.65
N ALA A 41 5.69 -3.86 -22.04
CA ALA A 41 5.29 -3.95 -20.64
C ALA A 41 6.40 -3.44 -19.70
N LYS A 42 7.66 -3.74 -20.01
CA LYS A 42 8.82 -3.27 -19.25
C LYS A 42 8.93 -1.74 -19.28
N LEU A 43 8.76 -1.13 -20.45
CA LEU A 43 8.75 0.33 -20.60
C LEU A 43 7.59 0.97 -19.81
N GLN A 44 6.38 0.44 -19.95
CA GLN A 44 5.20 0.93 -19.23
C GLN A 44 5.36 0.80 -17.72
N LEU A 45 5.90 -0.32 -17.24
CA LEU A 45 6.18 -0.54 -15.82
C LEU A 45 7.18 0.48 -15.29
N SER A 46 8.30 0.67 -16.01
CA SER A 46 9.33 1.64 -15.64
C SER A 46 8.77 3.06 -15.57
N GLN A 47 7.98 3.49 -16.55
CA GLN A 47 7.43 4.84 -16.62
C GLN A 47 6.44 5.11 -15.49
N ASN A 48 5.44 4.25 -15.32
CA ASN A 48 4.37 4.46 -14.35
C ASN A 48 4.90 4.43 -12.90
N ILE A 49 5.72 3.43 -12.56
CA ILE A 49 6.21 3.28 -11.18
C ILE A 49 7.25 4.34 -10.85
N SER A 50 8.09 4.77 -11.80
CA SER A 50 9.04 5.88 -11.56
C SER A 50 8.30 7.19 -11.29
N HIS A 51 7.23 7.46 -12.06
CA HIS A 51 6.40 8.64 -11.84
C HIS A 51 5.72 8.64 -10.46
N GLU A 52 5.14 7.50 -10.05
CA GLU A 52 4.52 7.37 -8.72
C GLU A 52 5.58 7.46 -7.59
N LEU A 53 6.78 6.92 -7.79
CA LEU A 53 7.90 7.05 -6.84
C LEU A 53 8.34 8.52 -6.67
N GLU A 54 8.41 9.29 -7.75
CA GLU A 54 8.73 10.72 -7.68
C GLU A 54 7.68 11.49 -6.88
N GLN A 55 6.39 11.24 -7.11
CA GLN A 55 5.31 11.85 -6.33
C GLN A 55 5.46 11.53 -4.84
N LEU A 56 5.68 10.26 -4.50
CA LEU A 56 5.86 9.82 -3.10
C LEU A 56 7.08 10.50 -2.45
N LYS A 57 8.21 10.60 -3.17
CA LYS A 57 9.44 11.26 -2.67
C LYS A 57 9.25 12.76 -2.45
N GLN A 58 8.36 13.42 -3.20
CA GLN A 58 8.00 14.82 -3.03
C GLN A 58 6.94 15.05 -1.94
N GLY A 59 6.50 14.00 -1.24
CA GLY A 59 5.43 14.08 -0.25
C GLY A 59 4.02 14.16 -0.86
N GLY A 60 3.91 13.99 -2.17
CA GLY A 60 2.64 13.82 -2.87
C GLY A 60 1.99 12.50 -2.49
N LYS A 61 0.66 12.49 -2.42
CA LYS A 61 -0.14 11.28 -2.20
C LYS A 61 -0.69 10.83 -3.57
N PRO A 62 -0.20 9.72 -4.14
CA PRO A 62 -0.78 9.20 -5.37
C PRO A 62 -2.26 8.86 -5.16
N ASP A 63 -3.11 9.17 -6.12
CA ASP A 63 -4.56 8.85 -6.08
C ASP A 63 -4.83 7.38 -5.80
N GLN A 64 -3.88 6.52 -6.17
CA GLN A 64 -3.98 5.06 -6.06
C GLN A 64 -3.00 4.48 -5.04
N VAL A 65 -2.74 5.21 -3.94
CA VAL A 65 -1.85 4.75 -2.85
C VAL A 65 -2.27 3.39 -2.27
N PHE A 66 -3.54 3.01 -2.41
CA PHE A 66 -4.06 1.72 -1.98
C PHE A 66 -3.33 0.52 -2.63
N LYS A 67 -2.75 0.69 -3.84
CA LYS A 67 -1.91 -0.32 -4.50
C LYS A 67 -0.70 -0.73 -3.67
N TYR A 68 -0.25 0.17 -2.79
CA TYR A 68 1.01 0.06 -2.07
C TYR A 68 0.85 -0.25 -0.59
N LEU A 69 -0.38 -0.51 -0.12
CA LEU A 69 -0.62 -0.78 1.31
C LEU A 69 0.09 -2.04 1.81
N SER A 70 0.22 -3.06 0.96
CA SER A 70 1.01 -4.26 1.28
C SER A 70 2.50 -3.97 1.47
N LEU A 71 3.00 -2.85 0.92
CA LEU A 71 4.36 -2.36 1.14
C LEU A 71 4.46 -1.47 2.38
N ALA A 72 3.38 -0.80 2.76
CA ALA A 72 3.29 0.12 3.89
C ALA A 72 3.29 -0.59 5.26
N TYR A 73 2.51 -1.67 5.37
CA TYR A 73 2.30 -2.42 6.61
C TYR A 73 3.07 -3.75 6.57
N GLU A 74 3.48 -4.24 7.74
CA GLU A 74 4.17 -5.54 7.84
C GLU A 74 3.20 -6.72 7.89
N ARG A 75 2.02 -6.50 8.47
CA ARG A 75 0.98 -7.51 8.59
C ARG A 75 -0.27 -6.99 7.90
N PRO A 76 -0.88 -7.78 7.00
CA PRO A 76 -2.21 -7.43 6.50
C PRO A 76 -3.22 -7.50 7.64
N SER A 77 -4.19 -6.60 7.62
CA SER A 77 -5.36 -6.64 8.48
C SER A 77 -6.61 -6.79 7.63
N SER A 78 -7.65 -7.35 8.23
CA SER A 78 -8.93 -7.67 7.63
C SER A 78 -10.05 -7.31 8.60
N LEU A 79 -11.30 -7.36 8.12
CA LEU A 79 -12.46 -7.19 9.00
C LEU A 79 -12.55 -8.26 10.10
N LEU A 80 -11.98 -9.44 9.87
CA LEU A 80 -11.96 -10.51 10.86
C LEU A 80 -11.07 -10.20 12.06
N ASP A 81 -10.08 -9.32 11.90
CA ASP A 81 -9.20 -8.90 13.01
C ASP A 81 -9.93 -7.99 14.02
N TYR A 82 -11.08 -7.44 13.64
CA TYR A 82 -11.99 -6.71 14.52
C TYR A 82 -12.99 -7.64 15.24
N LEU A 83 -13.08 -8.90 14.85
CA LEU A 83 -14.04 -9.85 15.41
C LEU A 83 -13.52 -10.34 16.78
N PRO A 84 -14.36 -10.33 17.84
CA PRO A 84 -13.96 -10.92 19.11
C PRO A 84 -13.75 -12.44 18.96
N SER A 85 -13.04 -13.05 19.89
CA SER A 85 -12.70 -14.48 19.83
C SER A 85 -13.91 -15.43 19.77
N ASN A 86 -15.08 -14.97 20.20
CA ASN A 86 -16.35 -15.69 20.16
C ASN A 86 -17.29 -15.20 19.04
N GLY A 87 -16.80 -14.45 18.07
CA GLY A 87 -17.61 -13.98 16.96
C GLY A 87 -18.00 -15.10 15.99
N LEU A 88 -19.11 -14.89 15.29
CA LEU A 88 -19.67 -15.83 14.32
C LEU A 88 -19.69 -15.18 12.93
N VAL A 89 -19.18 -15.88 11.94
CA VAL A 89 -19.31 -15.50 10.52
C VAL A 89 -20.37 -16.39 9.90
N MET A 90 -21.43 -15.78 9.34
CA MET A 90 -22.45 -16.49 8.57
C MET A 90 -22.25 -16.16 7.08
N MET A 91 -22.25 -17.19 6.25
CA MET A 91 -22.18 -17.07 4.79
C MET A 91 -23.47 -17.64 4.22
N ASP A 92 -24.06 -16.92 3.26
CA ASP A 92 -25.25 -17.34 2.50
C ASP A 92 -24.89 -18.37 1.42
#